data_AF-A0A024X5A7-F1
#
_entry.id   AF-A0A024X5A7-F1
#
_cell.length_a   1.000
_cell.length_b   1.000
_cell.length_c   1.000
_cell.angle_alpha   90.00
_cell.angle_beta   90.00
_cell.angle_gamma   90.00
#
_symmetry.space_group_name_H-M   'P 1'
#
loop_
_entity.id
_entity.type
_entity.pdbx_description
1 polymer ?
#
loop_
_entity_poly.entity_id
_entity_poly.type
_entity_poly.pdbx_seq_one_letter_code
_entity_poly.pdbx_strand_id
1 'polypeptide(L)'
;MGIIAVYSLQKTNYFDTINYTSLNNIRFYTKRTFNYNYPRNSHSRFQIEYEVEYKYYEHECHILTKKIKNDYYREKNKYQQKINYKDIPESCMKLKTLEEQYNNYILKLKKR
;
A
#
# COMPACT_ATOMS: atom_id res chain seq x y z
N MET A 1 -20.42 -11.00 11.30
CA MET A 1 -20.12 -9.55 11.46
C MET A 1 -18.92 -9.24 10.59
N GLY A 2 -19.14 -8.53 9.48
CA GLY A 2 -18.08 -8.19 8.53
C GLY A 2 -17.08 -7.23 9.15
N ILE A 3 -15.79 -7.52 8.94
CA ILE A 3 -14.69 -6.65 9.38
C ILE A 3 -14.66 -5.47 8.41
N ILE A 4 -15.18 -4.32 8.82
CA ILE A 4 -14.96 -3.07 8.09
C ILE A 4 -13.66 -2.47 8.63
N ALA A 5 -12.53 -2.88 8.05
CA ALA A 5 -11.27 -2.19 8.26
C ALA A 5 -11.31 -0.88 7.46
N VAL A 6 -11.68 0.22 8.12
CA VAL A 6 -11.60 1.55 7.50
C VAL A 6 -10.15 2.01 7.52
N TYR A 7 -9.47 1.84 6.39
CA TYR A 7 -8.15 2.38 6.14
C TYR A 7 -8.21 3.92 6.12
N SER A 8 -7.48 4.57 7.04
CA SER A 8 -7.30 6.02 7.02
C SER A 8 -5.83 6.36 6.85
N LEU A 9 -5.50 6.91 5.68
CA LEU A 9 -4.20 7.54 5.41
C LEU A 9 -4.01 8.86 6.16
N GLN A 10 -5.08 9.40 6.74
CA GLN A 10 -5.10 10.70 7.39
C GLN A 10 -5.40 10.55 8.88
N LYS A 11 -4.72 11.37 9.69
CA LYS A 11 -5.00 11.46 11.12
C LYS A 11 -6.38 12.08 11.29
N THR A 12 -7.23 11.43 12.08
CA THR A 12 -8.52 12.00 12.51
C THR A 12 -8.62 11.88 14.03
N ASN A 13 -9.64 12.50 14.63
CA ASN A 13 -9.92 12.33 16.06
C ASN A 13 -10.22 10.87 16.42
N TYR A 14 -10.69 10.08 15.45
CA TYR A 14 -11.04 8.67 15.62
C TYR A 14 -9.86 7.73 15.33
N PHE A 15 -9.01 8.07 14.36
CA PHE A 15 -7.77 7.35 14.01
C PHE A 15 -6.56 8.22 14.34
N ASP A 16 -6.13 8.16 15.60
CA ASP A 16 -5.12 9.06 16.18
C ASP A 16 -3.75 8.41 16.40
N THR A 17 -3.68 7.08 16.33
CA THR A 17 -2.50 6.28 16.67
C THR A 17 -1.77 5.85 15.41
N ILE A 18 -0.44 6.02 15.37
CA ILE A 18 0.37 5.65 14.21
C ILE A 18 0.84 4.19 14.35
N ASN A 19 0.66 3.41 13.29
CA ASN A 19 1.20 2.08 13.13
C ASN A 19 1.97 1.95 11.80
N TYR A 20 2.78 0.90 11.71
CA TYR A 20 3.58 0.56 10.54
C TYR A 20 3.30 -0.88 10.14
N THR A 21 3.24 -1.13 8.84
CA THR A 21 3.10 -2.48 8.30
C THR A 21 4.43 -3.22 8.39
N SER A 22 4.37 -4.53 8.62
CA SER A 22 5.58 -5.31 8.89
C SER A 22 6.44 -5.56 7.66
N LEU A 23 5.84 -5.56 6.47
CA LEU A 23 6.51 -5.94 5.22
C LEU A 23 7.24 -4.77 4.58
N ASN A 24 6.54 -3.66 4.35
CA ASN A 24 7.08 -2.49 3.63
C ASN A 24 7.15 -1.20 4.48
N ASN A 25 6.91 -1.27 5.80
CA ASN A 25 6.93 -0.12 6.72
C ASN A 25 6.01 1.03 6.29
N ILE A 26 4.87 0.71 5.68
CA ILE A 26 3.87 1.72 5.31
C ILE A 26 3.21 2.24 6.58
N ARG A 27 3.17 3.56 6.71
CA ARG A 27 2.53 4.26 7.83
C ARG A 27 1.02 4.27 7.64
N PHE A 28 0.27 3.91 8.67
CA PHE A 28 -1.18 4.03 8.69
C PHE A 28 -1.70 4.44 10.08
N TYR A 29 -2.87 5.06 10.12
CA TYR A 29 -3.49 5.48 11.36
C TYR A 29 -4.56 4.51 11.82
N THR A 30 -4.61 4.30 13.13
CA THR A 30 -5.52 3.36 13.78
C THR A 30 -6.10 3.97 15.04
N LYS A 31 -7.08 3.29 15.63
CA LYS A 31 -7.52 3.57 17.00
C LYS A 31 -6.48 3.10 18.02
N ARG A 32 -6.55 3.65 19.24
CA ARG A 32 -5.78 3.19 20.39
C ARG A 32 -5.99 1.71 20.72
N THR A 33 -7.22 1.20 20.54
CA THR A 33 -7.57 -0.20 20.83
C THR A 33 -7.06 -1.20 19.78
N PHE A 34 -6.51 -0.72 18.66
CA PHE A 34 -6.13 -1.57 17.54
C PHE A 34 -5.11 -2.65 17.91
N ASN A 35 -4.09 -2.31 18.69
CA ASN A 35 -3.05 -3.27 19.09
C ASN A 35 -3.56 -4.35 20.06
N TYR A 36 -4.64 -4.06 20.79
CA TYR A 36 -5.30 -5.03 21.68
C TYR A 36 -6.15 -6.01 20.87
N ASN A 37 -6.90 -5.49 19.90
CA ASN A 37 -7.78 -6.30 19.05
C ASN A 37 -7.01 -7.11 17.98
N TYR A 38 -5.86 -6.57 17.54
CA TYR A 38 -5.02 -7.16 16.49
C TYR A 38 -3.55 -7.17 16.93
N PRO A 39 -3.14 -8.17 17.74
CA PRO A 39 -1.76 -8.35 18.16
C PRO A 39 -0.79 -8.53 16.99
N ARG A 40 0.47 -8.08 17.15
CA ARG A 40 1.51 -8.02 16.10
C ARG A 40 1.76 -9.32 15.31
N ASN A 41 1.46 -10.48 15.89
CA ASN A 41 1.69 -11.79 15.26
C ASN A 41 0.39 -12.54 14.94
N SER A 42 -0.77 -11.88 15.02
CA SER A 42 -2.06 -12.51 14.72
C SER A 42 -2.33 -12.53 13.23
N HIS A 43 -2.98 -13.59 12.74
CA HIS A 43 -3.38 -13.68 11.33
C HIS A 43 -4.23 -12.48 10.88
N SER A 44 -5.16 -12.04 11.73
CA SER A 44 -6.00 -10.88 11.47
C SER A 44 -5.21 -9.58 11.37
N ARG A 45 -4.14 -9.40 12.15
CA ARG A 45 -3.23 -8.25 12.01
C ARG A 45 -2.55 -8.24 10.65
N PHE A 46 -2.06 -9.40 10.21
CA PHE A 46 -1.40 -9.51 8.90
C PHE A 46 -2.36 -9.23 7.74
N GLN A 47 -3.60 -9.73 7.80
CA GLN A 47 -4.62 -9.42 6.79
C GLN A 47 -4.86 -7.91 6.66
N ILE A 48 -4.98 -7.22 7.79
CA ILE A 48 -5.19 -5.76 7.80
C ILE A 48 -3.96 -5.04 7.23
N GLU A 49 -2.75 -5.42 7.63
CA GLU A 49 -1.52 -4.83 7.09
C GLU A 49 -1.41 -5.03 5.58
N TYR A 50 -1.80 -6.19 5.06
CA TYR A 50 -1.85 -6.45 3.63
C TYR A 50 -2.84 -5.54 2.90
N GLU A 51 -4.06 -5.41 3.41
CA GLU A 51 -5.08 -4.51 2.83
C GLU A 51 -4.60 -3.05 2.80
N VAL A 52 -3.94 -2.61 3.88
CA VAL A 52 -3.32 -1.28 3.98
C VAL A 52 -2.28 -1.08 2.88
N GLU A 53 -1.34 -2.02 2.73
CA GLU A 53 -0.29 -1.90 1.71
C GLU A 53 -0.86 -1.95 0.29
N TYR A 54 -1.85 -2.82 0.05
CA TYR A 54 -2.52 -2.90 -1.24
C TYR A 54 -3.16 -1.57 -1.61
N LYS A 55 -3.95 -0.97 -0.70
CA LYS A 55 -4.60 0.32 -0.94
C LYS A 55 -3.61 1.47 -1.08
N TYR A 56 -2.52 1.45 -0.32
CA TYR A 56 -1.44 2.42 -0.49
C TYR A 56 -0.83 2.36 -1.90
N TYR A 57 -0.36 1.19 -2.32
CA TYR A 57 0.31 1.04 -3.61
C TYR A 57 -0.64 1.20 -4.80
N GLU A 58 -1.91 0.80 -4.67
CA GLU A 58 -2.96 1.07 -5.65
C GLU A 58 -3.12 2.58 -5.88
N HIS A 59 -3.21 3.35 -4.79
CA HIS A 59 -3.34 4.80 -4.86
C HIS A 59 -2.11 5.48 -5.45
N GLU A 60 -0.91 5.13 -4.97
CA GLU A 60 0.35 5.69 -5.46
C GLU A 60 0.58 5.35 -6.93
N CYS A 61 0.31 4.10 -7.33
CA CYS A 61 0.40 3.68 -8.72
C CYS A 61 -0.55 4.50 -9.60
N HIS A 62 -1.79 4.71 -9.15
CA HIS A 62 -2.77 5.50 -9.87
C HIS A 62 -2.35 6.98 -10.01
N ILE A 63 -1.91 7.62 -8.93
CA ILE A 63 -1.46 9.03 -8.94
C ILE A 63 -0.27 9.20 -9.87
N LEU A 64 0.76 8.36 -9.77
CA LEU A 64 1.96 8.46 -10.58
C LEU A 64 1.65 8.20 -12.05
N THR A 65 0.82 7.20 -12.36
CA THR A 65 0.37 6.93 -13.73
C THR A 65 -0.40 8.12 -14.32
N LYS A 66 -1.28 8.75 -13.53
CA LYS A 66 -2.04 9.93 -13.95
C LYS A 66 -1.10 11.12 -14.20
N LYS A 67 -0.10 11.32 -13.34
CA LYS A 67 0.92 12.37 -13.51
C LYS A 67 1.70 12.17 -14.80
N ILE A 68 2.24 10.97 -15.04
CA ILE A 68 2.99 10.65 -16.27
C ILE A 68 2.13 10.92 -17.52
N LYS A 69 0.86 10.50 -17.51
CA LYS A 69 -0.06 10.77 -18.63
C LYS A 69 -0.27 12.27 -18.84
N ASN A 70 -0.49 13.03 -17.76
CA ASN A 70 -0.70 14.48 -17.85
C ASN A 70 0.54 15.20 -18.38
N ASP A 71 1.73 14.84 -17.90
CA ASP A 71 2.99 15.42 -18.33
C ASP A 71 3.23 15.14 -19.83
N TYR A 72 2.95 13.91 -20.28
CA TYR A 72 2.96 13.56 -21.70
C TYR A 72 2.01 14.45 -22.55
N TYR A 73 0.75 14.62 -22.12
CA TYR A 73 -0.20 15.45 -22.86
C TYR A 73 0.20 16.93 -22.88
N ARG A 74 0.83 17.44 -21.83
CA ARG A 74 1.34 18.83 -21.76
C ARG A 74 2.53 19.06 -22.69
N GLU A 75 3.43 18.10 -22.78
CA GLU A 75 4.67 18.23 -23.55
C GLU A 75 4.63 17.54 -24.92
N LYS A 76 3.43 17.15 -25.38
CA LYS A 76 3.19 16.43 -26.64
C LYS A 76 3.81 17.11 -27.88
N ASN A 77 3.92 18.45 -27.89
CA ASN A 77 4.54 19.20 -28.98
C ASN A 77 6.08 19.22 -28.92
N LYS A 78 6.68 18.87 -27.77
CA LYS A 78 8.14 18.78 -27.55
C LYS A 78 8.65 17.34 -27.61
N TYR A 79 7.83 16.35 -27.27
CA TYR A 79 8.19 14.93 -27.34
C TYR A 79 8.02 14.36 -28.76
N GLN A 80 9.09 14.39 -29.56
CA GLN A 80 9.22 13.53 -30.75
C GLN A 80 9.62 12.09 -30.39
N GLN A 81 9.96 11.80 -29.12
CA GLN A 81 10.44 10.47 -28.70
C GLN A 81 9.31 9.58 -28.20
N LYS A 82 9.26 8.36 -28.74
CA LYS A 82 8.39 7.25 -28.30
C LYS A 82 8.47 7.08 -26.79
N ILE A 83 7.30 7.03 -26.14
CA ILE A 83 7.16 6.67 -24.71
C ILE A 83 7.95 5.38 -24.47
N ASN A 84 9.04 5.48 -23.72
CA ASN A 84 9.82 4.31 -23.35
C ASN A 84 9.14 3.68 -22.15
N TYR A 85 8.49 2.52 -22.34
CA TYR A 85 7.73 1.80 -21.30
C TYR A 85 8.59 1.28 -20.11
N LYS A 86 9.83 1.75 -19.97
CA LYS A 86 10.70 1.47 -18.82
C LYS A 86 10.30 2.20 -17.54
N ASP A 87 9.41 3.20 -17.62
CA ASP A 87 9.03 4.05 -16.48
C ASP A 87 7.77 3.56 -15.74
N ILE A 88 7.62 2.25 -15.52
CA ILE A 88 6.56 1.75 -14.64
C ILE A 88 6.89 2.21 -13.21
N PRO A 89 6.00 2.98 -12.53
CA PRO A 89 6.26 3.42 -11.17
C PRO A 89 6.56 2.25 -10.23
N GLU A 90 7.54 2.41 -9.34
CA GLU A 90 7.94 1.37 -8.39
C GLU A 90 6.74 0.86 -7.55
N SER A 91 5.80 1.75 -7.21
CA SER A 91 4.55 1.40 -6.53
C SER A 91 3.67 0.44 -7.33
N CYS A 92 3.61 0.59 -8.65
CA CYS A 92 2.88 -0.33 -9.53
C CYS A 92 3.55 -1.71 -9.61
N MET A 93 4.88 -1.77 -9.55
CA MET A 93 5.61 -3.04 -9.48
C MET A 93 5.40 -3.73 -8.14
N LYS A 94 5.49 -2.97 -7.03
CA LYS A 94 5.19 -3.48 -5.69
C LYS A 94 3.77 -4.00 -5.56
N LEU A 95 2.78 -3.30 -6.14
CA LEU A 95 1.39 -3.77 -6.17
C LEU A 95 1.27 -5.13 -6.87
N LYS A 96 1.93 -5.32 -8.02
CA LYS A 96 1.90 -6.59 -8.76
C LYS A 96 2.51 -7.75 -7.99
N THR A 97 3.56 -7.49 -7.21
CA THR A 97 4.27 -8.53 -6.45
C THR A 97 3.82 -8.65 -4.99
N LEU A 98 2.85 -7.85 -4.55
CA LEU A 98 2.49 -7.74 -3.13
C LEU A 98 1.96 -9.06 -2.57
N GLU A 99 1.14 -9.78 -3.35
CA GLU A 99 0.59 -11.09 -2.96
C GLU A 99 1.71 -12.12 -2.75
N GLU A 100 2.69 -12.17 -3.67
CA GLU A 100 3.85 -13.06 -3.55
C GLU A 100 4.70 -12.71 -2.32
N GLN A 101 4.95 -11.42 -2.08
CA GLN A 101 5.70 -10.96 -0.91
C GLN A 101 4.98 -11.34 0.39
N TYR A 102 3.65 -11.18 0.43
CA TYR A 102 2.83 -11.53 1.58
C TYR A 102 2.83 -13.04 1.85
N ASN A 103 2.63 -13.85 0.82
CA ASN A 103 2.68 -15.31 0.91
C ASN A 103 4.04 -15.80 1.41
N ASN A 104 5.14 -15.25 0.88
CA ASN A 104 6.49 -15.55 1.33
C ASN A 104 6.73 -15.13 2.79
N TYR A 105 6.21 -13.98 3.21
CA TYR A 105 6.34 -13.48 4.57
C TYR A 105 5.60 -14.38 5.57
N ILE A 106 4.37 -14.79 5.26
CA ILE A 106 3.60 -15.75 6.07
C ILE A 106 4.35 -17.08 6.19
N LEU A 107 4.88 -17.61 5.08
CA LEU A 107 5.63 -18.87 5.10
C LEU A 107 6.87 -18.80 6.00
N LYS A 108 7.58 -17.66 6.02
CA LYS A 108 8.73 -17.46 6.92
C LYS A 108 8.31 -17.39 8.39
N LEU A 109 7.15 -16.79 8.68
CA LEU A 109 6.61 -16.73 10.04
C LEU A 109 6.17 -18.10 10.56
N LYS A 110 5.55 -18.93 9.72
CA LYS A 110 5.14 -20.30 10.10
C LYS A 110 6.32 -21.25 10.36
N LYS A 111 7.52 -20.92 9.88
CA LYS A 111 8.75 -21.70 10.06
C LYS A 111 9.53 -21.34 11.33
N ARG A 112 9.17 -20.25 12.01
CA ARG A 112 9.73 -19.84 13.30
C ARG A 112 8.91 -20.41 14.44
#